data_AF-A0A258BCC3-F1
#
_entry.id   AF-A0A258BCC3-F1
#
_cell.length_a   1.000
_cell.length_b   1.000
_cell.length_c   1.000
_cell.angle_alpha   90.00
_cell.angle_beta   90.00
_cell.angle_gamma   90.00
#
_symmetry.space_group_name_H-M   'P 1'
#
loop_
_entity.id
_entity.type
_entity.pdbx_description
1 polymer ?
#
loop_
_entity_poly.entity_id
_entity_poly.type
_entity_poly.pdbx_seq_one_letter_code
_entity_poly.pdbx_strand_id
1 'polypeptide(L)'
;TTAYNLYHNRMAARLARLIGKNPAPYEAEATLIAKAMKTHLWMEDRGAFGEYKDYLGAQMLHPSYGVWSFYHTMDSGVPDAFEAARMAADIERSFKPLPVTGENVPNDRPYRMLPSTDWMPYSWSINNVVMGENLHTALGLWQAGRADTAYEITRGGILASFFMGIAPGNVGSLNYLDVYRRESQRDFADGAGVMSRTVVEGLFGVKPDALSRTLTLAPGFPAEWDHARLTHPNLTFGFRRDGQSETWQVSQAETRFDKVVLDIPARQDGVKTVTVNGQPVQWTALKSVGAPKLRIEAPLGGHAEIRIVWAGQAIDAGKATTVAATAPFTGKRQGAFEWYALDAKPTPPQSCPVKAPVWARGTAAVEPVDIATAFNDKVTAIFAPGKYRSPRSPFVSLAMPAQGIGAWAGHVNATATIDDAALRAAGGQITPVEGLTFKTPAGDVNNIAFASLWDNYPDEVSVKLSGKAKRAYLLMAGSTNHMQSRITNGTVTVTYADGTTANLELRNPDNWWPIERDYFIDDYQFRLCGEAPVRVDLKTGKVWEPGADSKGRRDREKIDGGSANVLSLDLDPTKTLKSLSVKAV
;
A
#
# COMPACT_ATOMS: atom_id res chain seq x y z
N THR A 1 -4.41 2.97 -13.17
CA THR A 1 -4.82 3.56 -14.47
C THR A 1 -3.82 4.56 -15.06
N THR A 2 -3.36 5.57 -14.30
CA THR A 2 -2.48 6.62 -14.83
C THR A 2 -1.15 6.10 -15.39
N ALA A 3 -0.48 5.19 -14.65
CA ALA A 3 0.77 4.56 -15.10
C ALA A 3 0.62 3.82 -16.44
N TYR A 4 -0.50 3.10 -16.62
CA TYR A 4 -0.79 2.41 -17.88
C TYR A 4 -0.97 3.37 -19.06
N ASN A 5 -1.66 4.49 -18.86
CA ASN A 5 -1.82 5.49 -19.92
C ASN A 5 -0.47 6.10 -20.31
N LEU A 6 0.44 6.32 -19.36
CA LEU A 6 1.81 6.72 -19.65
C LEU A 6 2.55 5.69 -20.50
N TYR A 7 2.51 4.41 -20.10
CA TYR A 7 3.16 3.32 -20.84
C TYR A 7 2.62 3.20 -22.27
N HIS A 8 1.29 3.18 -22.43
CA HIS A 8 0.66 3.00 -23.73
C HIS A 8 0.90 4.19 -24.67
N ASN A 9 0.91 5.44 -24.16
CA ASN A 9 1.28 6.59 -24.98
C ASN A 9 2.74 6.51 -25.43
N ARG A 10 3.68 6.13 -24.54
CA ARG A 10 5.08 5.91 -24.93
C ARG A 10 5.22 4.81 -25.99
N MET A 11 4.49 3.71 -25.85
CA MET A 11 4.49 2.63 -26.83
C MET A 11 3.86 3.06 -28.17
N ALA A 12 2.75 3.80 -28.14
CA ALA A 12 2.11 4.33 -29.33
C ALA A 12 3.03 5.30 -30.09
N ALA A 13 3.74 6.18 -29.38
CA ALA A 13 4.77 7.05 -29.96
C ALA A 13 5.89 6.24 -30.65
N ARG A 14 6.39 5.20 -29.98
CA ARG A 14 7.42 4.31 -30.54
C ARG A 14 6.93 3.62 -31.82
N LEU A 15 5.73 3.04 -31.78
CA LEU A 15 5.13 2.36 -32.94
C LEU A 15 4.88 3.34 -34.09
N ALA A 16 4.31 4.52 -33.81
CA ALA A 16 4.05 5.54 -34.81
C ALA A 16 5.32 5.88 -35.62
N ARG A 17 6.46 6.07 -34.93
CA ARG A 17 7.76 6.30 -35.58
C ARG A 17 8.17 5.13 -36.50
N LEU A 18 7.99 3.89 -36.05
CA LEU A 18 8.34 2.69 -36.83
C LEU A 18 7.48 2.52 -38.09
N ILE A 19 6.22 2.94 -38.07
CA ILE A 19 5.29 2.83 -39.20
C ILE A 19 5.15 4.11 -40.03
N GLY A 20 6.04 5.10 -39.82
CA GLY A 20 6.04 6.36 -40.57
C GLY A 20 4.85 7.29 -40.26
N LYS A 21 4.24 7.18 -39.08
CA LYS A 21 3.18 8.06 -38.57
C LYS A 21 3.76 9.07 -37.58
N ASN A 22 3.02 10.16 -37.34
CA ASN A 22 3.44 11.21 -36.41
C ASN A 22 3.39 10.73 -34.94
N PRO A 23 4.51 10.66 -34.21
CA PRO A 23 4.53 10.25 -32.81
C PRO A 23 4.16 11.38 -31.83
N ALA A 24 4.21 12.65 -32.25
CA ALA A 24 4.19 13.81 -31.36
C ALA A 24 2.96 13.90 -30.41
N PRO A 25 1.72 13.56 -30.82
CA PRO A 25 0.58 13.61 -29.91
C PRO A 25 0.73 12.68 -28.70
N TYR A 26 1.24 11.47 -28.93
CA TYR A 26 1.45 10.48 -27.88
C TYR A 26 2.64 10.85 -26.98
N GLU A 27 3.69 11.44 -27.53
CA GLU A 27 4.84 11.92 -26.75
C GLU A 27 4.44 13.10 -25.84
N ALA A 28 3.61 14.01 -26.34
CA ALA A 28 3.07 15.12 -25.57
C ALA A 28 2.20 14.62 -24.41
N GLU A 29 1.26 13.71 -24.68
CA GLU A 29 0.38 13.14 -23.65
C GLU A 29 1.16 12.35 -22.60
N ALA A 30 2.12 11.51 -23.01
CA ALA A 30 3.01 10.81 -22.09
C ALA A 30 3.79 11.79 -21.19
N THR A 31 4.29 12.88 -21.74
CA THR A 31 5.03 13.90 -20.96
C THR A 31 4.12 14.57 -19.93
N LEU A 32 2.89 14.92 -20.31
CA LEU A 32 1.90 15.51 -19.41
C LEU A 32 1.52 14.56 -18.29
N ILE A 33 1.24 13.29 -18.60
CA ILE A 33 0.90 12.28 -17.61
C ILE A 33 2.05 12.07 -16.62
N ALA A 34 3.29 11.91 -17.12
CA ALA A 34 4.46 11.72 -16.26
C ALA A 34 4.66 12.90 -15.30
N LYS A 35 4.54 14.13 -15.81
CA LYS A 35 4.61 15.35 -14.99
C LYS A 35 3.50 15.38 -13.94
N ALA A 36 2.26 15.10 -14.33
CA ALA A 36 1.11 15.10 -13.43
C ALA A 36 1.25 14.07 -12.30
N MET A 37 1.75 12.86 -12.61
CA MET A 37 2.04 11.84 -11.58
C MET A 37 3.05 12.36 -10.56
N LYS A 38 4.14 13.00 -11.00
CA LYS A 38 5.14 13.58 -10.10
C LYS A 38 4.62 14.75 -9.29
N THR A 39 3.80 15.62 -9.88
CA THR A 39 3.26 16.79 -9.19
C THR A 39 2.16 16.45 -8.19
N HIS A 40 1.32 15.46 -8.48
CA HIS A 40 0.09 15.21 -7.71
C HIS A 40 0.13 13.97 -6.84
N LEU A 41 0.98 12.99 -7.15
CA LEU A 41 0.97 11.70 -6.47
C LEU A 41 2.29 11.38 -5.77
N TRP A 42 3.42 12.00 -6.15
CA TRP A 42 4.71 11.70 -5.52
C TRP A 42 4.78 12.27 -4.09
N MET A 43 5.01 11.38 -3.12
CA MET A 43 5.21 11.71 -1.72
C MET A 43 6.71 11.77 -1.44
N GLU A 44 7.28 12.96 -1.37
CA GLU A 44 8.73 13.15 -1.23
C GLU A 44 9.27 12.61 0.10
N ASP A 45 8.52 12.75 1.19
CA ASP A 45 8.85 12.21 2.51
C ASP A 45 8.92 10.68 2.53
N ARG A 46 8.04 10.02 1.77
CA ARG A 46 8.02 8.56 1.66
C ARG A 46 8.94 8.02 0.59
N GLY A 47 9.11 8.75 -0.51
CA GLY A 47 9.79 8.29 -1.73
C GLY A 47 8.95 7.32 -2.56
N ALA A 48 7.64 7.50 -2.58
CA ALA A 48 6.69 6.65 -3.30
C ALA A 48 5.50 7.44 -3.85
N PHE A 49 4.74 6.85 -4.77
CA PHE A 49 3.47 7.42 -5.23
C PHE A 49 2.33 7.07 -4.26
N GLY A 50 1.49 8.04 -3.94
CA GLY A 50 0.22 7.83 -3.24
C GLY A 50 -0.81 7.16 -4.15
N GLU A 51 -1.90 6.69 -3.54
CA GLU A 51 -2.91 5.87 -4.23
C GLU A 51 -3.69 6.66 -5.29
N TYR A 52 -4.30 7.75 -4.84
CA TYR A 52 -5.03 8.69 -5.68
C TYR A 52 -5.04 10.07 -5.02
N LYS A 53 -5.35 11.09 -5.81
CA LYS A 53 -5.77 12.39 -5.30
C LYS A 53 -7.29 12.51 -5.50
N ASP A 54 -8.02 12.83 -4.45
CA ASP A 54 -9.47 12.90 -4.51
C ASP A 54 -9.94 13.87 -5.60
N TYR A 55 -10.98 13.48 -6.32
CA TYR A 55 -11.59 14.31 -7.37
C TYR A 55 -12.51 15.38 -6.76
N LEU A 56 -13.24 15.01 -5.71
CA LEU A 56 -14.19 15.83 -4.97
C LEU A 56 -13.59 16.26 -3.62
N GLY A 57 -14.31 17.09 -2.86
CA GLY A 57 -13.94 17.46 -1.50
C GLY A 57 -12.64 18.26 -1.42
N ALA A 58 -11.86 18.04 -0.35
CA ALA A 58 -10.57 18.72 -0.16
C ALA A 58 -9.45 18.26 -1.12
N GLN A 59 -9.76 17.34 -2.05
CA GLN A 59 -8.81 16.80 -3.03
C GLN A 59 -7.52 16.29 -2.37
N MET A 60 -7.67 15.56 -1.26
CA MET A 60 -6.55 15.03 -0.50
C MET A 60 -5.81 13.94 -1.30
N LEU A 61 -4.49 13.88 -1.10
CA LEU A 61 -3.70 12.73 -1.56
C LEU A 61 -3.87 11.60 -0.55
N HIS A 62 -4.24 10.41 -1.01
CA HIS A 62 -4.35 9.22 -0.17
C HIS A 62 -2.96 8.58 0.01
N PRO A 63 -2.35 8.69 1.21
CA PRO A 63 -0.95 8.32 1.38
C PRO A 63 -0.76 6.81 1.56
N SER A 64 -1.78 6.07 2.02
CA SER A 64 -1.70 4.61 2.15
C SER A 64 -2.07 3.95 0.82
N TYR A 65 -1.09 3.60 0.00
CA TYR A 65 -1.32 2.98 -1.30
C TYR A 65 -1.39 1.45 -1.19
N GLY A 66 -2.09 0.80 -2.12
CA GLY A 66 -2.07 -0.65 -2.26
C GLY A 66 -0.86 -1.13 -3.07
N VAL A 67 -0.43 -2.39 -2.92
CA VAL A 67 0.76 -2.92 -3.63
C VAL A 67 0.67 -2.74 -5.16
N TRP A 68 -0.54 -2.64 -5.71
CA TRP A 68 -0.78 -2.30 -7.12
C TRP A 68 -0.28 -0.94 -7.56
N SER A 69 -0.30 0.06 -6.68
CA SER A 69 0.27 1.37 -6.97
C SER A 69 1.81 1.30 -7.10
N PHE A 70 2.45 0.36 -6.41
CA PHE A 70 3.86 0.04 -6.60
C PHE A 70 4.09 -0.75 -7.90
N TYR A 71 3.51 -1.94 -8.05
CA TYR A 71 3.89 -2.81 -9.17
C TYR A 71 3.44 -2.27 -10.53
N HIS A 72 2.31 -1.56 -10.62
CA HIS A 72 1.87 -0.96 -11.89
C HIS A 72 2.76 0.21 -12.32
N THR A 73 3.25 1.02 -11.38
CA THR A 73 4.13 2.15 -11.71
C THR A 73 5.52 1.66 -12.09
N MET A 74 6.05 0.66 -11.37
CA MET A 74 7.30 -0.02 -11.72
C MET A 74 7.24 -0.64 -13.13
N ASP A 75 6.26 -1.49 -13.39
CA ASP A 75 6.17 -2.25 -14.65
C ASP A 75 5.81 -1.37 -15.86
N SER A 76 5.15 -0.23 -15.62
CA SER A 76 4.89 0.79 -16.64
C SER A 76 6.09 1.71 -16.92
N GLY A 77 7.23 1.51 -16.24
CA GLY A 77 8.44 2.31 -16.39
C GLY A 77 8.25 3.78 -16.01
N VAL A 78 7.43 4.04 -14.99
CA VAL A 78 7.22 5.40 -14.48
C VAL A 78 8.44 5.94 -13.74
N PRO A 79 8.99 5.24 -12.72
CA PRO A 79 10.12 5.76 -11.96
C PRO A 79 11.45 5.61 -12.72
N ASP A 80 12.39 6.51 -12.44
CA ASP A 80 13.80 6.25 -12.74
C ASP A 80 14.42 5.28 -11.71
N ALA A 81 15.72 4.95 -11.88
CA ALA A 81 16.40 3.99 -11.00
C ALA A 81 16.52 4.46 -9.53
N PHE A 82 16.61 5.78 -9.29
CA PHE A 82 16.68 6.32 -7.93
C PHE A 82 15.30 6.29 -7.27
N GLU A 83 14.26 6.67 -8.01
CA GLU A 83 12.89 6.63 -7.55
C GLU A 83 12.43 5.19 -7.29
N ALA A 84 12.78 4.25 -8.16
CA ALA A 84 12.52 2.83 -7.99
C ALA A 84 13.13 2.28 -6.69
N ALA A 85 14.37 2.68 -6.37
CA ALA A 85 15.03 2.27 -5.13
C ALA A 85 14.31 2.83 -3.88
N ARG A 86 13.85 4.08 -3.93
CA ARG A 86 13.06 4.70 -2.86
C ARG A 86 11.71 4.02 -2.68
N MET A 87 11.02 3.72 -3.78
CA MET A 87 9.74 3.03 -3.78
C MET A 87 9.86 1.62 -3.19
N ALA A 88 10.91 0.88 -3.57
CA ALA A 88 11.15 -0.46 -3.02
C ALA A 88 11.46 -0.43 -1.52
N ALA A 89 12.21 0.58 -1.05
CA ALA A 89 12.46 0.77 0.37
C ALA A 89 11.19 1.16 1.15
N ASP A 90 10.29 1.94 0.55
CA ASP A 90 9.00 2.28 1.18
C ASP A 90 8.07 1.07 1.28
N ILE A 91 8.00 0.20 0.26
CA ILE A 91 7.27 -1.08 0.34
C ILE A 91 7.73 -1.91 1.54
N GLU A 92 9.05 -2.10 1.69
CA GLU A 92 9.62 -2.93 2.76
C GLU A 92 9.43 -2.32 4.16
N ARG A 93 9.33 -1.00 4.23
CA ARG A 93 9.08 -0.27 5.49
C ARG A 93 7.60 -0.28 5.86
N SER A 94 6.72 -0.03 4.90
CA SER A 94 5.33 0.32 5.16
C SER A 94 4.37 -0.86 5.12
N PHE A 95 4.67 -1.91 4.35
CA PHE A 95 3.84 -3.11 4.35
C PHE A 95 4.33 -4.11 5.40
N LYS A 96 3.40 -4.63 6.20
CA LYS A 96 3.70 -5.73 7.12
C LYS A 96 3.59 -7.06 6.37
N PRO A 97 4.69 -7.84 6.26
CA PRO A 97 4.60 -9.14 5.64
C PRO A 97 3.88 -10.18 6.50
N LEU A 98 3.15 -11.04 5.81
CA LEU A 98 2.57 -12.29 6.32
C LEU A 98 3.62 -13.40 6.14
N PRO A 99 4.15 -13.98 7.22
CA PRO A 99 5.19 -15.01 7.13
C PRO A 99 4.62 -16.29 6.51
N VAL A 100 5.38 -16.91 5.62
CA VAL A 100 5.09 -18.24 5.07
C VAL A 100 6.01 -19.22 5.79
N THR A 101 5.49 -19.82 6.86
CA THR A 101 6.20 -20.76 7.71
C THR A 101 5.32 -21.96 8.02
N GLY A 102 5.93 -23.07 8.40
CA GLY A 102 5.21 -24.28 8.75
C GLY A 102 6.09 -25.50 8.68
N GLU A 103 5.50 -26.66 8.96
CA GLU A 103 6.16 -27.94 8.78
C GLU A 103 6.59 -28.10 7.30
N ASN A 104 7.82 -28.53 7.06
CA ASN A 104 8.41 -28.72 5.73
C ASN A 104 8.59 -27.46 4.86
N VAL A 105 8.33 -26.25 5.39
CA VAL A 105 8.77 -25.00 4.75
C VAL A 105 10.26 -24.78 5.06
N PRO A 106 11.14 -24.61 4.05
CA PRO A 106 12.55 -24.36 4.32
C PRO A 106 12.75 -23.10 5.16
N ASN A 107 13.70 -23.16 6.12
CA ASN A 107 14.05 -22.04 7.01
C ASN A 107 15.38 -21.37 6.62
N ASP A 108 15.71 -21.42 5.33
CA ASP A 108 16.91 -20.81 4.75
C ASP A 108 16.73 -19.31 4.52
N ARG A 109 15.48 -18.85 4.31
CA ARG A 109 15.12 -17.46 4.03
C ARG A 109 13.77 -17.07 4.68
N PRO A 110 13.52 -15.78 4.94
CA PRO A 110 12.27 -15.30 5.54
C PRO A 110 11.15 -15.18 4.49
N TYR A 111 10.66 -16.31 3.99
CA TYR A 111 9.57 -16.37 3.01
C TYR A 111 8.31 -15.68 3.52
N ARG A 112 7.67 -14.91 2.64
CA ARG A 112 6.55 -14.06 3.03
C ARG A 112 5.66 -13.69 1.85
N MET A 113 4.46 -13.23 2.17
CA MET A 113 3.57 -12.55 1.25
C MET A 113 3.12 -11.21 1.84
N LEU A 114 2.61 -10.34 0.99
CA LEU A 114 2.06 -9.04 1.35
C LEU A 114 0.54 -9.04 1.12
N PRO A 115 -0.24 -8.40 2.00
CA PRO A 115 -1.62 -8.08 1.68
C PRO A 115 -1.66 -6.99 0.60
N SER A 116 -2.73 -6.97 -0.21
CA SER A 116 -2.92 -5.95 -1.24
C SER A 116 -3.01 -4.55 -0.64
N THR A 117 -3.74 -4.43 0.48
CA THR A 117 -3.78 -3.26 1.37
C THR A 117 -4.00 -3.68 2.82
N ASP A 118 -3.70 -2.78 3.74
CA ASP A 118 -4.03 -2.84 5.16
C ASP A 118 -5.21 -1.92 5.54
N TRP A 119 -6.02 -1.53 4.54
CA TRP A 119 -7.15 -0.63 4.68
C TRP A 119 -8.29 -1.26 5.48
N MET A 120 -9.09 -0.44 6.16
CA MET A 120 -10.14 -0.92 7.06
C MET A 120 -11.45 -0.14 6.86
N PRO A 121 -12.62 -0.81 6.85
CA PRO A 121 -12.83 -2.24 7.11
C PRO A 121 -12.43 -3.15 5.94
N TYR A 122 -12.29 -4.46 6.19
CA TYR A 122 -12.02 -5.42 5.12
C TYR A 122 -13.06 -5.33 3.99
N SER A 123 -12.57 -5.26 2.76
CA SER A 123 -13.35 -5.45 1.54
C SER A 123 -12.65 -6.43 0.61
N TRP A 124 -13.46 -7.32 0.00
CA TRP A 124 -12.98 -8.19 -1.05
C TRP A 124 -12.44 -7.38 -2.24
N SER A 125 -11.44 -7.93 -2.93
CA SER A 125 -10.67 -7.33 -4.02
C SER A 125 -9.76 -6.15 -3.63
N ILE A 126 -9.72 -5.76 -2.35
CA ILE A 126 -8.98 -4.58 -1.88
C ILE A 126 -7.97 -4.97 -0.81
N ASN A 127 -8.37 -5.85 0.10
CA ASN A 127 -7.57 -6.30 1.24
C ASN A 127 -7.09 -7.74 1.09
N ASN A 128 -7.04 -8.28 -0.11
CA ASN A 128 -6.76 -9.70 -0.25
C ASN A 128 -5.27 -10.04 -0.04
N VAL A 129 -4.97 -11.33 0.06
CA VAL A 129 -3.60 -11.84 -0.08
C VAL A 129 -3.51 -12.57 -1.40
N VAL A 130 -3.30 -11.80 -2.48
CA VAL A 130 -3.39 -12.31 -3.85
C VAL A 130 -2.02 -12.80 -4.32
N MET A 131 -1.95 -14.04 -4.82
CA MET A 131 -0.70 -14.61 -5.36
C MET A 131 -0.19 -13.79 -6.55
N GLY A 132 -1.06 -13.48 -7.51
CA GLY A 132 -0.71 -12.69 -8.70
C GLY A 132 -0.13 -11.32 -8.35
N GLU A 133 -0.74 -10.57 -7.43
CA GLU A 133 -0.24 -9.27 -7.01
C GLU A 133 1.10 -9.36 -6.27
N ASN A 134 1.30 -10.41 -5.45
CA ASN A 134 2.59 -10.66 -4.81
C ASN A 134 3.70 -10.93 -5.84
N LEU A 135 3.41 -11.71 -6.88
CA LEU A 135 4.35 -11.98 -7.95
C LEU A 135 4.63 -10.72 -8.79
N HIS A 136 3.62 -9.88 -9.05
CA HIS A 136 3.83 -8.61 -9.74
C HIS A 136 4.67 -7.64 -8.88
N THR A 137 4.43 -7.58 -7.58
CA THR A 137 5.27 -6.83 -6.64
C THR A 137 6.71 -7.36 -6.66
N ALA A 138 6.92 -8.68 -6.67
CA ALA A 138 8.25 -9.24 -6.81
C ALA A 138 8.93 -8.85 -8.13
N LEU A 139 8.20 -8.85 -9.26
CA LEU A 139 8.71 -8.35 -10.53
C LEU A 139 9.14 -6.87 -10.43
N GLY A 140 8.33 -6.01 -9.80
CA GLY A 140 8.70 -4.63 -9.52
C GLY A 140 9.95 -4.51 -8.64
N LEU A 141 10.09 -5.35 -7.62
CA LEU A 141 11.28 -5.39 -6.76
C LEU A 141 12.54 -5.83 -7.54
N TRP A 142 12.45 -6.80 -8.45
CA TRP A 142 13.54 -7.14 -9.36
C TRP A 142 13.91 -5.98 -10.29
N GLN A 143 12.91 -5.28 -10.84
CA GLN A 143 13.13 -4.07 -11.66
C GLN A 143 13.84 -2.96 -10.86
N ALA A 144 13.55 -2.85 -9.56
CA ALA A 144 14.22 -1.92 -8.63
C ALA A 144 15.58 -2.43 -8.09
N GLY A 145 16.03 -3.62 -8.50
CA GLY A 145 17.30 -4.19 -8.05
C GLY A 145 17.28 -4.83 -6.66
N ARG A 146 16.11 -5.17 -6.12
CA ARG A 146 15.92 -5.84 -4.82
C ARG A 146 15.68 -7.35 -4.99
N ALA A 147 16.67 -8.04 -5.54
CA ALA A 147 16.57 -9.44 -5.96
C ALA A 147 16.24 -10.41 -4.82
N ASP A 148 16.86 -10.27 -3.65
CA ASP A 148 16.57 -11.16 -2.50
C ASP A 148 15.13 -11.02 -2.00
N THR A 149 14.66 -9.79 -1.78
CA THR A 149 13.26 -9.51 -1.40
C THR A 149 12.28 -10.05 -2.43
N ALA A 150 12.57 -9.86 -3.73
CA ALA A 150 11.74 -10.36 -4.81
C ALA A 150 11.66 -11.89 -4.83
N TYR A 151 12.80 -12.56 -4.60
CA TYR A 151 12.86 -14.02 -4.51
C TYR A 151 12.11 -14.55 -3.28
N GLU A 152 12.26 -13.92 -2.12
CA GLU A 152 11.54 -14.28 -0.88
C GLU A 152 10.01 -14.23 -1.04
N ILE A 153 9.50 -13.19 -1.72
CA ILE A 153 8.06 -13.04 -1.99
C ILE A 153 7.61 -14.05 -3.05
N THR A 154 8.38 -14.22 -4.13
CA THR A 154 8.05 -15.18 -5.20
C THR A 154 7.99 -16.60 -4.67
N ARG A 155 9.02 -17.02 -3.92
CA ARG A 155 9.08 -18.34 -3.32
C ARG A 155 8.04 -18.51 -2.23
N GLY A 156 7.76 -17.47 -1.44
CA GLY A 156 6.67 -17.45 -0.47
C GLY A 156 5.31 -17.70 -1.11
N GLY A 157 4.98 -16.99 -2.20
CA GLY A 157 3.75 -17.21 -2.97
C GLY A 157 3.64 -18.62 -3.55
N ILE A 158 4.73 -19.16 -4.10
CA ILE A 158 4.78 -20.54 -4.60
C ILE A 158 4.55 -21.54 -3.45
N LEU A 159 5.25 -21.39 -2.32
CA LEU A 159 5.09 -22.28 -1.16
C LEU A 159 3.65 -22.22 -0.63
N ALA A 160 3.11 -21.02 -0.42
CA ALA A 160 1.79 -20.83 0.15
C ALA A 160 0.67 -21.36 -0.75
N SER A 161 0.80 -21.23 -2.07
CA SER A 161 -0.23 -21.65 -3.02
C SER A 161 -0.05 -23.09 -3.50
N PHE A 162 1.16 -23.50 -3.91
CA PHE A 162 1.38 -24.79 -4.57
C PHE A 162 1.53 -25.93 -3.57
N PHE A 163 2.11 -25.66 -2.41
CA PHE A 163 2.52 -26.71 -1.46
C PHE A 163 1.68 -26.72 -0.19
N MET A 164 1.33 -25.53 0.32
CA MET A 164 0.57 -25.38 1.57
C MET A 164 -0.94 -25.22 1.35
N GLY A 165 -1.37 -25.09 0.09
CA GLY A 165 -2.77 -25.00 -0.28
C GLY A 165 -3.50 -26.34 -0.21
N ILE A 166 -4.84 -26.29 -0.25
CA ILE A 166 -5.72 -27.46 -0.33
C ILE A 166 -5.73 -28.09 -1.74
N ALA A 167 -5.17 -27.40 -2.74
CA ALA A 167 -5.00 -27.89 -4.11
C ALA A 167 -3.52 -27.83 -4.54
N PRO A 168 -2.78 -28.94 -4.48
CA PRO A 168 -1.37 -28.97 -4.86
C PRO A 168 -1.11 -28.45 -6.28
N GLY A 169 -0.11 -27.59 -6.45
CA GLY A 169 0.26 -26.98 -7.73
C GLY A 169 -0.67 -25.85 -8.23
N ASN A 170 -1.66 -25.44 -7.42
CA ASN A 170 -2.63 -24.42 -7.81
C ASN A 170 -2.00 -23.03 -7.98
N VAL A 171 -2.21 -22.41 -9.14
CA VAL A 171 -2.01 -20.97 -9.33
C VAL A 171 -3.31 -20.23 -9.00
N GLY A 172 -3.64 -20.18 -7.71
CA GLY A 172 -4.89 -19.60 -7.23
C GLY A 172 -4.88 -18.07 -7.14
N SER A 173 -6.04 -17.47 -6.88
CA SER A 173 -6.08 -16.05 -6.54
C SER A 173 -5.65 -15.83 -5.09
N LEU A 174 -6.35 -16.45 -4.13
CA LEU A 174 -6.13 -16.33 -2.68
C LEU A 174 -5.60 -17.64 -2.10
N ASN A 175 -4.91 -17.56 -0.97
CA ASN A 175 -4.43 -18.74 -0.22
C ASN A 175 -4.79 -18.65 1.28
N TYR A 176 -4.29 -19.59 2.08
CA TYR A 176 -4.63 -19.72 3.50
C TYR A 176 -4.32 -18.48 4.35
N LEU A 177 -3.43 -17.59 3.90
CA LEU A 177 -3.07 -16.35 4.60
C LEU A 177 -4.19 -15.30 4.56
N ASP A 178 -5.11 -15.37 3.60
CA ASP A 178 -6.28 -14.49 3.58
C ASP A 178 -7.24 -14.90 4.70
N VAL A 179 -7.33 -14.09 5.76
CA VAL A 179 -8.07 -14.44 6.97
C VAL A 179 -9.59 -14.52 6.76
N TYR A 180 -10.13 -13.87 5.73
CA TYR A 180 -11.57 -13.80 5.48
C TYR A 180 -12.05 -14.85 4.47
N ARG A 181 -11.27 -15.09 3.41
CA ARG A 181 -11.65 -15.96 2.30
C ARG A 181 -10.87 -17.26 2.25
N ARG A 182 -9.69 -17.33 2.87
CA ARG A 182 -8.74 -18.44 2.76
C ARG A 182 -8.44 -18.73 1.28
N GLU A 183 -8.04 -19.96 0.97
CA GLU A 183 -7.86 -20.35 -0.42
C GLU A 183 -9.16 -20.26 -1.21
N SER A 184 -9.14 -19.54 -2.32
CA SER A 184 -10.29 -19.39 -3.20
C SER A 184 -9.84 -19.19 -4.64
N GLN A 185 -10.66 -19.64 -5.59
CA GLN A 185 -10.42 -19.62 -7.05
C GLN A 185 -9.13 -20.34 -7.45
N ARG A 186 -9.28 -21.40 -8.25
CA ARG A 186 -8.17 -22.23 -8.72
C ARG A 186 -7.82 -21.88 -10.15
N ASP A 187 -6.55 -22.04 -10.51
CA ASP A 187 -6.02 -21.78 -11.86
C ASP A 187 -6.47 -20.41 -12.40
N PHE A 188 -6.30 -19.39 -11.56
CA PHE A 188 -6.74 -18.04 -11.85
C PHE A 188 -5.84 -17.43 -12.92
N ALA A 189 -6.43 -17.06 -14.06
CA ALA A 189 -5.69 -16.65 -15.26
C ALA A 189 -4.72 -15.49 -15.00
N ASP A 190 -5.12 -14.51 -14.20
CA ASP A 190 -4.27 -13.36 -13.85
C ASP A 190 -3.02 -13.84 -13.09
N GLY A 191 -3.18 -14.77 -12.15
CA GLY A 191 -2.08 -15.37 -11.39
C GLY A 191 -1.12 -16.15 -12.30
N ALA A 192 -1.66 -16.96 -13.22
CA ALA A 192 -0.86 -17.75 -14.16
C ALA A 192 -0.03 -16.87 -15.11
N GLY A 193 -0.66 -15.83 -15.68
CA GLY A 193 0.02 -14.88 -16.57
C GLY A 193 1.14 -14.11 -15.87
N VAL A 194 0.86 -13.57 -14.68
CA VAL A 194 1.85 -12.81 -13.90
C VAL A 194 2.96 -13.72 -13.39
N MET A 195 2.68 -14.95 -12.97
CA MET A 195 3.71 -15.90 -12.55
C MET A 195 4.70 -16.20 -13.68
N SER A 196 4.19 -16.45 -14.89
CA SER A 196 5.04 -16.67 -16.06
C SER A 196 5.99 -15.50 -16.31
N ARG A 197 5.45 -14.26 -16.34
CA ARG A 197 6.28 -13.05 -16.47
C ARG A 197 7.28 -12.89 -15.33
N THR A 198 6.87 -13.13 -14.10
CA THR A 198 7.70 -12.96 -12.91
C THR A 198 8.91 -13.90 -12.92
N VAL A 199 8.71 -15.17 -13.30
CA VAL A 199 9.81 -16.14 -13.43
C VAL A 199 10.71 -15.79 -14.62
N VAL A 200 10.16 -15.45 -15.78
CA VAL A 200 10.95 -15.19 -16.99
C VAL A 200 11.67 -13.84 -16.96
N GLU A 201 10.96 -12.75 -16.68
CA GLU A 201 11.47 -11.38 -16.73
C GLU A 201 12.12 -10.91 -15.41
N GLY A 202 11.70 -11.49 -14.28
CA GLY A 202 12.22 -11.19 -12.95
C GLY A 202 13.39 -12.09 -12.59
N LEU A 203 13.11 -13.37 -12.29
CA LEU A 203 14.13 -14.31 -11.83
C LEU A 203 15.20 -14.56 -12.90
N PHE A 204 14.80 -14.97 -14.11
CA PHE A 204 15.75 -15.20 -15.22
C PHE A 204 16.16 -13.91 -15.94
N GLY A 205 15.45 -12.80 -15.73
CA GLY A 205 15.84 -11.50 -16.28
C GLY A 205 15.75 -11.39 -17.80
N VAL A 206 15.00 -12.26 -18.46
CA VAL A 206 14.88 -12.29 -19.92
C VAL A 206 13.91 -11.20 -20.38
N LYS A 207 14.42 -10.17 -21.04
CA LYS A 207 13.67 -8.98 -21.47
C LYS A 207 13.78 -8.80 -22.99
N PRO A 208 12.87 -9.39 -23.76
CA PRO A 208 12.88 -9.29 -25.21
C PRO A 208 12.34 -7.94 -25.68
N ASP A 209 13.08 -7.25 -26.56
CA ASP A 209 12.60 -6.09 -27.31
C ASP A 209 12.71 -6.37 -28.81
N ALA A 210 11.68 -6.99 -29.37
CA ALA A 210 11.64 -7.33 -30.79
C ALA A 210 11.55 -6.11 -31.70
N LEU A 211 11.00 -4.99 -31.20
CA LEU A 211 10.90 -3.74 -31.96
C LEU A 211 12.28 -3.10 -32.19
N SER A 212 13.23 -3.28 -31.27
CA SER A 212 14.63 -2.87 -31.44
C SER A 212 15.58 -4.05 -31.70
N ARG A 213 15.03 -5.24 -31.96
CA ARG A 213 15.78 -6.49 -32.19
C ARG A 213 16.88 -6.73 -31.15
N THR A 214 16.62 -6.38 -29.89
CA THR A 214 17.59 -6.48 -28.78
C THR A 214 17.03 -7.37 -27.68
N LEU A 215 17.83 -8.34 -27.24
CA LEU A 215 17.55 -9.17 -26.07
C LEU A 215 18.35 -8.67 -24.88
N THR A 216 17.68 -8.16 -23.85
CA THR A 216 18.36 -7.82 -22.58
C THR A 216 18.24 -8.99 -21.61
N LEU A 217 19.35 -9.36 -20.98
CA LEU A 217 19.45 -10.36 -19.93
C LEU A 217 19.91 -9.65 -18.66
N ALA A 218 19.04 -9.59 -17.66
CA ALA A 218 19.31 -8.96 -16.37
C ALA A 218 18.84 -9.86 -15.22
N PRO A 219 19.47 -11.05 -15.04
CA PRO A 219 18.99 -12.07 -14.11
C PRO A 219 18.99 -11.59 -12.66
N GLY A 220 17.95 -11.97 -11.92
CA GLY A 220 17.73 -11.64 -10.52
C GLY A 220 17.96 -12.82 -9.58
N PHE A 221 18.91 -13.70 -9.90
CA PHE A 221 19.17 -14.92 -9.12
C PHE A 221 19.65 -14.61 -7.69
N PRO A 222 19.28 -15.45 -6.70
CA PRO A 222 19.93 -15.46 -5.39
C PRO A 222 21.46 -15.54 -5.52
N ALA A 223 22.19 -14.78 -4.69
CA ALA A 223 23.63 -14.64 -4.80
C ALA A 223 24.39 -15.97 -4.60
N GLU A 224 23.81 -16.88 -3.81
CA GLU A 224 24.33 -18.22 -3.51
C GLU A 224 24.16 -19.21 -4.67
N TRP A 225 23.36 -18.90 -5.69
CA TRP A 225 23.25 -19.77 -6.86
C TRP A 225 24.53 -19.69 -7.70
N ASP A 226 25.06 -20.86 -8.00
CA ASP A 226 26.21 -21.05 -8.89
C ASP A 226 25.77 -21.55 -10.29
N HIS A 227 24.52 -21.92 -10.48
CA HIS A 227 23.97 -22.25 -11.79
C HIS A 227 22.46 -22.05 -11.86
N ALA A 228 21.97 -21.76 -13.07
CA ALA A 228 20.55 -21.71 -13.39
C ALA A 228 20.35 -21.96 -14.89
N ARG A 229 19.22 -22.54 -15.28
CA ARG A 229 18.88 -22.75 -16.69
C ARG A 229 17.39 -22.59 -16.94
N LEU A 230 17.05 -21.87 -18.00
CA LEU A 230 15.73 -21.77 -18.59
C LEU A 230 15.78 -22.41 -19.98
N THR A 231 14.92 -23.39 -20.22
CA THR A 231 14.70 -23.96 -21.55
C THR A 231 13.27 -23.67 -21.97
N HIS A 232 13.14 -22.89 -23.05
CA HIS A 232 11.87 -22.51 -23.65
C HIS A 232 11.95 -22.74 -25.17
N PRO A 233 10.85 -23.07 -25.87
CA PRO A 233 10.88 -23.36 -27.31
C PRO A 233 11.56 -22.28 -28.16
N ASN A 234 11.40 -21.01 -27.79
CA ASN A 234 11.97 -19.89 -28.55
C ASN A 234 13.36 -19.44 -28.08
N LEU A 235 13.77 -19.81 -26.86
CA LEU A 235 14.97 -19.27 -26.22
C LEU A 235 15.49 -20.22 -25.13
N THR A 236 16.79 -20.46 -25.09
CA THR A 236 17.45 -21.08 -23.93
C THR A 236 18.40 -20.06 -23.31
N PHE A 237 18.40 -19.99 -21.98
CA PHE A 237 19.31 -19.17 -21.21
C PHE A 237 19.92 -20.00 -20.09
N GLY A 238 21.24 -19.93 -19.94
CA GLY A 238 22.00 -20.69 -18.95
C GLY A 238 23.04 -19.82 -18.27
N PHE A 239 23.26 -20.09 -16.99
CA PHE A 239 24.26 -19.48 -16.14
C PHE A 239 25.01 -20.58 -15.40
N ARG A 240 26.33 -20.44 -15.30
CA ARG A 240 27.19 -21.22 -14.41
C ARG A 240 28.32 -20.36 -13.88
N ARG A 241 28.66 -20.54 -12.61
CA ARG A 241 29.79 -19.93 -11.90
C ARG A 241 30.71 -21.02 -11.39
N ASP A 242 32.00 -20.81 -11.59
CA ASP A 242 33.07 -21.65 -11.05
C ASP A 242 34.18 -20.75 -10.52
N GLY A 243 34.21 -20.59 -9.19
CA GLY A 243 35.11 -19.67 -8.50
C GLY A 243 34.97 -18.21 -8.98
N GLN A 244 36.00 -17.73 -9.66
CA GLN A 244 36.06 -16.37 -10.23
C GLN A 244 35.59 -16.30 -11.69
N SER A 245 35.18 -17.41 -12.29
CA SER A 245 34.67 -17.45 -13.66
C SER A 245 33.15 -17.58 -13.68
N GLU A 246 32.50 -16.88 -14.62
CA GLU A 246 31.08 -17.05 -14.92
C GLU A 246 30.91 -17.26 -16.42
N THR A 247 30.04 -18.20 -16.78
CA THR A 247 29.65 -18.50 -18.16
C THR A 247 28.16 -18.31 -18.31
N TRP A 248 27.77 -17.51 -19.29
CA TRP A 248 26.39 -17.21 -19.65
C TRP A 248 26.15 -17.69 -21.08
N GLN A 249 25.15 -18.52 -21.26
CA GLN A 249 24.80 -19.07 -22.56
C GLN A 249 23.40 -18.62 -22.95
N VAL A 250 23.25 -18.13 -24.16
CA VAL A 250 21.95 -17.76 -24.71
C VAL A 250 21.83 -18.31 -26.12
N SER A 251 20.67 -18.88 -26.44
CA SER A 251 20.30 -19.24 -27.80
C SER A 251 18.87 -18.84 -28.12
N GLN A 252 18.60 -18.57 -29.39
CA GLN A 252 17.27 -18.26 -29.91
C GLN A 252 16.97 -19.13 -31.14
N ALA A 253 15.72 -19.57 -31.27
CA ALA A 253 15.31 -20.49 -32.34
C ALA A 253 15.14 -19.78 -33.69
N GLU A 254 14.53 -18.61 -33.67
CA GLU A 254 14.38 -17.72 -34.81
C GLU A 254 15.27 -16.52 -34.55
N THR A 255 16.04 -16.04 -35.53
CA THR A 255 16.95 -14.87 -35.41
C THR A 255 16.16 -13.57 -35.24
N ARG A 256 15.40 -13.47 -34.14
CA ARG A 256 14.49 -12.38 -33.79
C ARG A 256 15.25 -11.19 -33.21
N PHE A 257 16.37 -11.45 -32.53
CA PHE A 257 17.22 -10.44 -31.94
C PHE A 257 18.59 -10.46 -32.61
N ASP A 258 19.15 -9.30 -32.95
CA ASP A 258 20.49 -9.20 -33.54
C ASP A 258 21.57 -8.93 -32.47
N LYS A 259 21.13 -8.55 -31.27
CA LYS A 259 21.98 -8.08 -30.18
C LYS A 259 21.53 -8.68 -28.86
N VAL A 260 22.51 -9.10 -28.04
CA VAL A 260 22.32 -9.40 -26.62
C VAL A 260 22.99 -8.32 -25.77
N VAL A 261 22.29 -7.91 -24.72
CA VAL A 261 22.81 -7.04 -23.65
C VAL A 261 22.75 -7.84 -22.36
N LEU A 262 23.89 -8.09 -21.72
CA LEU A 262 23.97 -8.75 -20.42
C LEU A 262 24.30 -7.70 -19.36
N ASP A 263 23.36 -7.49 -18.42
CA ASP A 263 23.50 -6.60 -17.27
C ASP A 263 23.48 -7.42 -15.98
N ILE A 264 24.62 -7.54 -15.30
CA ILE A 264 24.73 -8.36 -14.09
C ILE A 264 25.34 -7.57 -12.93
N PRO A 265 24.97 -7.86 -11.67
CA PRO A 265 25.68 -7.34 -10.51
C PRO A 265 27.16 -7.72 -10.56
N ALA A 266 28.05 -6.76 -10.28
CA ALA A 266 29.47 -7.02 -10.16
C ALA A 266 29.77 -7.70 -8.81
N ARG A 267 30.46 -8.83 -8.84
CA ARG A 267 30.85 -9.58 -7.62
C ARG A 267 32.23 -9.20 -7.11
N GLN A 268 33.11 -8.79 -8.01
CA GLN A 268 34.46 -8.35 -7.69
C GLN A 268 34.67 -6.94 -8.25
N ASP A 269 35.63 -6.23 -7.69
CA ASP A 269 35.95 -4.86 -8.06
C ASP A 269 36.83 -4.72 -9.31
N GLY A 270 37.25 -5.84 -9.91
CA GLY A 270 37.96 -5.90 -11.18
C GLY A 270 37.46 -7.00 -12.12
N VAL A 271 37.76 -6.85 -13.40
CA VAL A 271 37.44 -7.83 -14.45
C VAL A 271 38.74 -8.15 -15.19
N LYS A 272 39.16 -9.41 -15.19
CA LYS A 272 40.38 -9.87 -15.88
C LYS A 272 40.16 -9.94 -17.38
N THR A 273 39.10 -10.62 -17.80
CA THR A 273 38.76 -10.82 -19.22
C THR A 273 37.26 -11.03 -19.39
N VAL A 274 36.71 -10.51 -20.48
CA VAL A 274 35.39 -10.87 -20.99
C VAL A 274 35.55 -11.37 -22.41
N THR A 275 34.98 -12.53 -22.73
CA THR A 275 34.97 -13.07 -24.08
C THR A 275 33.57 -13.44 -24.52
N VAL A 276 33.26 -13.24 -25.80
CA VAL A 276 32.04 -13.74 -26.44
C VAL A 276 32.43 -14.72 -27.53
N ASN A 277 31.95 -15.95 -27.45
CA ASN A 277 32.34 -17.06 -28.34
C ASN A 277 33.88 -17.18 -28.46
N GLY A 278 34.58 -17.04 -27.33
CA GLY A 278 36.04 -17.10 -27.23
C GLY A 278 36.79 -15.83 -27.64
N GLN A 279 36.13 -14.84 -28.24
CA GLN A 279 36.77 -13.58 -28.67
C GLN A 279 36.69 -12.51 -27.58
N PRO A 280 37.78 -11.80 -27.25
CA PRO A 280 37.74 -10.71 -26.28
C PRO A 280 36.77 -9.59 -26.69
N VAL A 281 35.98 -9.10 -25.73
CA VAL A 281 35.06 -7.97 -25.95
C VAL A 281 35.25 -6.90 -24.88
N GLN A 282 34.82 -5.68 -25.20
CA GLN A 282 34.74 -4.61 -24.23
C GLN A 282 33.54 -4.80 -23.30
N TRP A 283 33.66 -4.28 -22.09
CA TRP A 283 32.61 -4.24 -21.09
C TRP A 283 32.51 -2.84 -20.51
N THR A 284 31.40 -2.54 -19.84
CA THR A 284 31.15 -1.24 -19.23
C THR A 284 30.75 -1.40 -17.77
N ALA A 285 31.42 -0.69 -16.85
CA ALA A 285 30.93 -0.51 -15.49
C ALA A 285 29.79 0.51 -15.52
N LEU A 286 28.57 0.07 -15.22
CA LEU A 286 27.42 0.96 -15.16
C LEU A 286 27.41 1.71 -13.84
N LYS A 287 27.08 3.01 -13.89
CA LYS A 287 26.65 3.76 -12.72
C LYS A 287 25.21 3.38 -12.39
N SER A 288 25.05 2.48 -11.43
CA SER A 288 23.76 1.88 -11.07
C SER A 288 23.33 2.24 -9.64
N VAL A 289 22.05 2.02 -9.35
CA VAL A 289 21.49 2.18 -8.00
C VAL A 289 21.38 0.81 -7.33
N GLY A 290 21.64 0.75 -6.03
CA GLY A 290 21.58 -0.47 -5.20
C GLY A 290 22.89 -1.26 -5.18
N ALA A 291 23.35 -1.70 -6.35
CA ALA A 291 24.57 -2.50 -6.50
C ALA A 291 25.34 -2.11 -7.77
N PRO A 292 26.68 -2.27 -7.81
CA PRO A 292 27.45 -2.06 -9.03
C PRO A 292 27.09 -3.09 -10.10
N LYS A 293 27.10 -2.69 -11.38
CA LYS A 293 26.74 -3.57 -12.49
C LYS A 293 27.78 -3.55 -13.61
N LEU A 294 27.97 -4.72 -14.21
CA LEU A 294 28.72 -4.92 -15.44
C LEU A 294 27.74 -5.05 -16.61
N ARG A 295 27.96 -4.28 -17.67
CA ARG A 295 27.28 -4.42 -18.96
C ARG A 295 28.20 -4.99 -20.01
N ILE A 296 27.69 -5.97 -20.76
CA ILE A 296 28.32 -6.53 -21.96
C ILE A 296 27.30 -6.46 -23.10
N GLU A 297 27.72 -5.93 -24.24
CA GLU A 297 26.90 -5.89 -25.45
C GLU A 297 27.58 -6.70 -26.54
N ALA A 298 26.82 -7.58 -27.20
CA ALA A 298 27.37 -8.44 -28.23
C ALA A 298 26.36 -8.75 -29.34
N PRO A 299 26.82 -9.04 -30.57
CA PRO A 299 25.96 -9.62 -31.60
C PRO A 299 25.35 -10.93 -31.12
N LEU A 300 24.07 -11.14 -31.42
CA LEU A 300 23.37 -12.39 -31.17
C LEU A 300 22.93 -12.99 -32.50
N GLY A 301 23.65 -14.02 -32.94
CA GLY A 301 23.18 -14.91 -34.01
C GLY A 301 22.19 -15.94 -33.47
N GLY A 302 22.37 -17.22 -33.78
CA GLY A 302 21.58 -18.28 -33.12
C GLY A 302 21.98 -18.56 -31.67
N HIS A 303 23.22 -18.22 -31.29
CA HIS A 303 23.81 -18.51 -29.99
C HIS A 303 24.90 -17.48 -29.62
N ALA A 304 25.04 -17.21 -28.33
CA ALA A 304 26.21 -16.54 -27.76
C ALA A 304 26.60 -17.19 -26.43
N GLU A 305 27.89 -17.47 -26.27
CA GLU A 305 28.51 -17.79 -24.98
C GLU A 305 29.34 -16.60 -24.51
N ILE A 306 28.98 -16.05 -23.36
CA ILE A 306 29.66 -14.93 -22.72
C ILE A 306 30.39 -15.48 -21.50
N ARG A 307 31.72 -15.38 -21.49
CA ARG A 307 32.55 -15.80 -20.35
C ARG A 307 33.20 -14.60 -19.71
N ILE A 308 33.08 -14.51 -18.39
CA ILE A 308 33.64 -13.45 -17.55
C ILE A 308 34.62 -14.10 -16.59
N VAL A 309 35.82 -13.56 -16.50
CA VAL A 309 36.80 -13.91 -15.46
C VAL A 309 36.98 -12.67 -14.61
N TRP A 310 36.55 -12.73 -13.36
CA TRP A 310 36.66 -11.65 -12.39
C TRP A 310 38.11 -11.52 -11.87
N ALA A 311 38.43 -10.36 -11.31
CA ALA A 311 39.71 -10.06 -10.66
C ALA A 311 39.50 -9.14 -9.46
N GLY A 312 40.53 -8.95 -8.64
CA GLY A 312 40.48 -8.02 -7.52
C GLY A 312 39.81 -8.61 -6.28
N GLN A 313 39.15 -7.77 -5.51
CA GLN A 313 38.48 -8.13 -4.26
C GLN A 313 36.96 -8.15 -4.41
N ALA A 314 36.29 -8.89 -3.53
CA ALA A 314 34.84 -8.92 -3.50
C ALA A 314 34.27 -7.52 -3.26
N ILE A 315 33.19 -7.19 -3.96
CA ILE A 315 32.46 -5.94 -3.73
C ILE A 315 31.94 -5.94 -2.28
N ASP A 316 32.30 -4.89 -1.54
CA ASP A 316 31.95 -4.70 -0.15
C ASP A 316 31.63 -3.21 0.07
N ALA A 317 30.34 -2.92 0.30
CA ALA A 317 29.88 -1.55 0.50
C ALA A 317 30.51 -0.87 1.73
N GLY A 318 31.02 -1.63 2.71
CA GLY A 318 31.73 -1.11 3.88
C GLY A 318 33.19 -0.73 3.60
N LYS A 319 33.78 -1.23 2.51
CA LYS A 319 35.16 -0.91 2.07
C LYS A 319 35.21 0.06 0.90
N ALA A 320 34.08 0.29 0.23
CA ALA A 320 33.98 1.23 -0.88
C ALA A 320 34.27 2.68 -0.42
N THR A 321 34.95 3.45 -1.27
CA THR A 321 35.16 4.88 -1.05
C THR A 321 33.91 5.68 -1.43
N THR A 322 33.68 6.80 -0.76
CA THR A 322 32.55 7.68 -1.06
C THR A 322 32.84 8.57 -2.27
N VAL A 323 31.85 8.73 -3.14
CA VAL A 323 31.89 9.67 -4.28
C VAL A 323 30.65 10.58 -4.25
N ALA A 324 30.66 11.63 -5.09
CA ALA A 324 29.57 12.60 -5.15
C ALA A 324 28.22 11.94 -5.49
N ALA A 325 27.20 12.29 -4.71
CA ALA A 325 25.81 11.87 -4.90
C ALA A 325 24.86 12.90 -4.30
N THR A 326 23.59 12.80 -4.68
CA THR A 326 22.50 13.63 -4.13
C THR A 326 21.78 12.85 -3.04
N ALA A 327 21.50 13.49 -1.90
CA ALA A 327 20.68 12.90 -0.85
C ALA A 327 19.31 12.43 -1.41
N PRO A 328 18.74 11.32 -0.92
CA PRO A 328 19.18 10.47 0.19
C PRO A 328 20.12 9.32 -0.25
N PHE A 329 20.98 9.53 -1.25
CA PHE A 329 21.91 8.51 -1.72
C PHE A 329 23.35 8.84 -1.37
N THR A 330 24.10 7.81 -1.01
CA THR A 330 25.56 7.84 -0.93
C THR A 330 26.15 7.21 -2.19
N GLY A 331 27.02 7.95 -2.87
CA GLY A 331 27.82 7.43 -3.98
C GLY A 331 28.97 6.58 -3.44
N LYS A 332 29.18 5.40 -4.01
CA LYS A 332 30.22 4.45 -3.63
C LYS A 332 31.08 4.07 -4.83
N ARG A 333 32.37 3.85 -4.60
CA ARG A 333 33.31 3.35 -5.60
C ARG A 333 34.21 2.26 -5.02
N GLN A 334 34.39 1.18 -5.76
CA GLN A 334 35.36 0.13 -5.45
C GLN A 334 35.93 -0.42 -6.75
N GLY A 335 37.25 -0.37 -6.89
CA GLY A 335 37.97 -0.74 -8.12
C GLY A 335 37.38 -0.04 -9.35
N ALA A 336 36.94 -0.82 -10.33
CA ALA A 336 36.39 -0.33 -11.59
C ALA A 336 34.92 0.13 -11.50
N PHE A 337 34.24 -0.08 -10.37
CA PHE A 337 32.80 0.12 -10.26
C PHE A 337 32.41 1.29 -9.37
N GLU A 338 31.35 1.99 -9.78
CA GLU A 338 30.72 3.08 -9.04
C GLU A 338 29.21 2.85 -9.01
N TRP A 339 28.58 3.03 -7.84
CA TRP A 339 27.14 2.85 -7.67
C TRP A 339 26.58 3.77 -6.57
N TYR A 340 25.26 3.90 -6.54
CA TYR A 340 24.54 4.70 -5.54
C TYR A 340 23.81 3.78 -4.57
N ALA A 341 24.05 3.93 -3.28
CA ALA A 341 23.33 3.24 -2.22
C ALA A 341 22.30 4.20 -1.61
N LEU A 342 21.07 3.73 -1.43
CA LEU A 342 20.05 4.50 -0.71
C LEU A 342 20.39 4.48 0.79
N ASP A 343 20.43 5.64 1.43
CA ASP A 343 20.63 5.79 2.87
C ASP A 343 19.31 5.52 3.62
N ALA A 344 18.76 4.32 3.44
CA ALA A 344 17.55 3.89 4.12
C ALA A 344 17.90 3.56 5.58
N LYS A 345 17.29 4.29 6.53
CA LYS A 345 17.39 3.93 7.94
C LYS A 345 16.50 2.70 8.18
N PRO A 346 17.05 1.57 8.68
CA PRO A 346 16.22 0.47 9.16
C PRO A 346 15.25 1.02 10.18
N THR A 347 13.95 0.80 9.98
CA THR A 347 12.96 1.15 11.00
C THR A 347 12.91 -0.03 11.97
N PRO A 348 13.39 0.13 13.23
CA PRO A 348 13.32 -0.96 14.19
C PRO A 348 11.86 -1.39 14.38
N PRO A 349 11.59 -2.68 14.69
CA PRO A 349 10.24 -3.13 14.95
C PRO A 349 9.59 -2.27 16.04
N GLN A 350 8.63 -1.44 15.66
CA GLN A 350 7.93 -0.60 16.62
C GLN A 350 6.87 -1.43 17.35
N SER A 351 6.85 -1.33 18.68
CA SER A 351 5.76 -1.89 19.48
C SER A 351 4.44 -1.26 19.03
N CYS A 352 3.47 -2.09 18.66
CA CYS A 352 2.15 -1.65 18.23
C CYS A 352 1.06 -2.31 19.11
N PRO A 353 1.02 -1.99 20.42
CA PRO A 353 -0.05 -2.47 21.27
C PRO A 353 -1.33 -1.66 21.03
N VAL A 354 -2.46 -2.35 20.93
CA VAL A 354 -3.78 -1.74 21.12
C VAL A 354 -4.03 -1.58 22.60
N LYS A 355 -4.46 -0.39 23.01
CA LYS A 355 -4.78 -0.07 24.40
C LYS A 355 -6.14 0.62 24.46
N ALA A 356 -6.84 0.45 25.57
CA ALA A 356 -7.96 1.30 25.89
C ALA A 356 -7.42 2.70 26.30
N PRO A 357 -8.19 3.78 26.09
CA PRO A 357 -7.76 5.12 26.49
C PRO A 357 -7.58 5.22 28.00
N VAL A 358 -6.52 5.91 28.46
CA VAL A 358 -6.21 6.01 29.89
C VAL A 358 -7.37 6.61 30.70
N TRP A 359 -8.14 7.53 30.11
CA TRP A 359 -9.28 8.19 30.75
C TRP A 359 -10.45 7.24 31.05
N ALA A 360 -10.54 6.09 30.38
CA ALA A 360 -11.66 5.16 30.53
C ALA A 360 -11.65 4.41 31.88
N ARG A 361 -10.54 4.45 32.62
CA ARG A 361 -10.36 3.69 33.88
C ARG A 361 -10.52 4.51 35.16
N GLY A 362 -10.98 5.76 35.07
CA GLY A 362 -11.00 6.70 36.20
C GLY A 362 -12.38 7.24 36.54
N THR A 363 -12.42 8.43 37.13
CA THR A 363 -13.62 9.24 37.29
C THR A 363 -13.39 10.56 36.56
N ALA A 364 -14.39 11.05 35.84
CA ALA A 364 -14.31 12.32 35.12
C ALA A 364 -15.18 13.38 35.80
N ALA A 365 -14.61 14.55 36.07
CA ALA A 365 -15.39 15.74 36.43
C ALA A 365 -15.60 16.56 35.16
N VAL A 366 -16.84 16.62 34.68
CA VAL A 366 -17.19 17.28 33.41
C VAL A 366 -18.38 18.21 33.56
N GLU A 367 -18.41 19.25 32.73
CA GLU A 367 -19.56 20.13 32.53
C GLU A 367 -20.24 19.74 31.21
N PRO A 368 -21.54 19.42 31.20
CA PRO A 368 -22.25 19.08 29.98
C PRO A 368 -22.45 20.32 29.10
N VAL A 369 -22.22 20.15 27.79
CA VAL A 369 -22.53 21.18 26.78
C VAL A 369 -23.81 20.77 26.06
N ASP A 370 -24.83 21.64 26.10
CA ASP A 370 -26.05 21.42 25.32
C ASP A 370 -25.80 21.76 23.85
N ILE A 371 -25.97 20.76 22.99
CA ILE A 371 -25.79 20.86 21.54
C ILE A 371 -27.11 20.65 20.79
N ALA A 372 -28.26 20.61 21.47
CA ALA A 372 -29.54 20.25 20.86
C ALA A 372 -29.92 21.17 19.70
N THR A 373 -29.54 22.45 19.76
CA THR A 373 -29.79 23.43 18.69
C THR A 373 -28.99 23.16 17.41
N ALA A 374 -27.95 22.32 17.47
CA ALA A 374 -27.13 21.94 16.34
C ALA A 374 -27.60 20.64 15.65
N PHE A 375 -28.54 19.91 16.24
CA PHE A 375 -29.03 18.65 15.66
C PHE A 375 -29.77 18.89 14.34
N ASN A 376 -29.39 18.16 13.30
CA ASN A 376 -29.94 18.29 11.96
C ASN A 376 -30.58 16.99 11.42
N ASP A 377 -30.45 15.86 12.13
CA ASP A 377 -31.12 14.61 11.77
C ASP A 377 -31.21 13.63 12.96
N LYS A 378 -31.75 12.43 12.69
CA LYS A 378 -31.73 11.26 13.55
C LYS A 378 -30.53 10.38 13.24
N VAL A 379 -29.83 9.89 14.26
CA VAL A 379 -28.68 8.97 14.07
C VAL A 379 -29.09 7.70 13.31
N THR A 380 -30.32 7.24 13.51
CA THR A 380 -30.90 6.07 12.85
C THR A 380 -31.10 6.26 11.35
N ALA A 381 -31.12 7.50 10.87
CA ALA A 381 -31.30 7.81 9.45
C ALA A 381 -29.99 7.76 8.64
N ILE A 382 -28.83 7.48 9.26
CA ILE A 382 -27.53 7.55 8.59
C ILE A 382 -27.46 6.67 7.33
N PHE A 383 -28.05 5.47 7.32
CA PHE A 383 -28.08 4.60 6.13
C PHE A 383 -29.43 4.59 5.41
N ALA A 384 -30.23 5.66 5.55
CA ALA A 384 -31.53 5.74 4.88
C ALA A 384 -31.36 5.69 3.35
N PRO A 385 -32.18 4.91 2.63
CA PRO A 385 -32.07 4.79 1.19
C PRO A 385 -32.17 6.13 0.46
N GLY A 386 -31.27 6.38 -0.49
CA GLY A 386 -31.36 7.52 -1.39
C GLY A 386 -30.89 8.87 -0.80
N LYS A 387 -30.22 8.86 0.35
CA LYS A 387 -29.78 10.03 1.10
C LYS A 387 -28.55 10.74 0.51
N TYR A 388 -27.58 9.98 0.02
CA TYR A 388 -26.28 10.48 -0.45
C TYR A 388 -26.21 10.46 -1.98
N ARG A 389 -26.74 11.50 -2.62
CA ARG A 389 -26.88 11.57 -4.09
C ARG A 389 -25.86 12.46 -4.76
N SER A 390 -25.48 13.58 -4.14
CA SER A 390 -24.58 14.59 -4.69
C SER A 390 -23.72 15.24 -3.60
N PRO A 391 -22.47 15.65 -3.93
CA PRO A 391 -21.80 15.54 -5.23
C PRO A 391 -21.46 14.09 -5.58
N ARG A 392 -21.35 13.77 -6.87
CA ARG A 392 -21.12 12.39 -7.34
C ARG A 392 -20.02 12.35 -8.37
N SER A 393 -19.12 11.38 -8.22
CA SER A 393 -18.09 11.12 -9.22
C SER A 393 -18.74 10.78 -10.57
N PRO A 394 -18.25 11.35 -11.69
CA PRO A 394 -18.69 10.94 -13.02
C PRO A 394 -18.17 9.55 -13.39
N PHE A 395 -17.31 8.93 -12.57
CA PHE A 395 -16.72 7.63 -12.79
C PHE A 395 -17.34 6.57 -11.87
N VAL A 396 -17.88 5.50 -12.45
CA VAL A 396 -18.64 4.46 -11.73
C VAL A 396 -17.83 3.74 -10.64
N SER A 397 -16.51 3.59 -10.82
CA SER A 397 -15.63 2.88 -9.89
C SER A 397 -15.36 3.64 -8.59
N LEU A 398 -15.67 4.94 -8.55
CA LEU A 398 -15.49 5.80 -7.37
C LEU A 398 -16.83 6.19 -6.73
N ALA A 399 -17.95 5.66 -7.22
CA ALA A 399 -19.27 6.04 -6.75
C ALA A 399 -19.71 5.18 -5.55
N MET A 400 -20.09 5.83 -4.45
CA MET A 400 -20.76 5.15 -3.33
C MET A 400 -22.26 4.94 -3.61
N PRO A 401 -22.86 3.84 -3.08
CA PRO A 401 -24.31 3.66 -3.08
C PRO A 401 -25.03 4.81 -2.36
N ALA A 402 -26.27 5.10 -2.76
CA ALA A 402 -27.00 6.28 -2.27
C ALA A 402 -27.42 6.19 -0.79
N GLN A 403 -27.26 5.03 -0.16
CA GLN A 403 -27.42 4.82 1.28
C GLN A 403 -26.12 5.05 2.08
N GLY A 404 -25.01 5.43 1.44
CA GLY A 404 -23.76 5.82 2.15
C GLY A 404 -22.92 4.66 2.67
N ILE A 405 -23.32 3.43 2.37
CA ILE A 405 -22.61 2.19 2.73
C ILE A 405 -22.65 1.21 1.55
N GLY A 406 -21.58 0.44 1.39
CA GLY A 406 -21.41 -0.53 0.31
C GLY A 406 -20.29 -0.15 -0.66
N ALA A 407 -20.23 -0.84 -1.79
CA ALA A 407 -19.16 -0.71 -2.79
C ALA A 407 -19.65 -1.08 -4.19
N TRP A 408 -18.93 -0.58 -5.20
CA TRP A 408 -19.11 -0.98 -6.60
C TRP A 408 -18.67 -2.45 -6.80
N ALA A 409 -19.52 -3.23 -7.48
CA ALA A 409 -19.42 -4.68 -7.72
C ALA A 409 -19.23 -5.56 -6.46
N GLY A 410 -20.31 -5.75 -5.68
CA GLY A 410 -20.36 -6.79 -4.63
C GLY A 410 -21.17 -6.42 -3.39
N HIS A 411 -21.38 -5.12 -3.15
CA HIS A 411 -22.05 -4.62 -1.95
C HIS A 411 -22.98 -3.44 -2.22
N VAL A 412 -23.57 -3.37 -3.42
CA VAL A 412 -24.42 -2.24 -3.85
C VAL A 412 -25.68 -2.06 -3.01
N ASN A 413 -26.19 -3.15 -2.42
CA ASN A 413 -27.37 -3.16 -1.55
C ASN A 413 -27.01 -3.30 -0.06
N ALA A 414 -25.74 -3.11 0.30
CA ALA A 414 -25.35 -3.13 1.70
C ALA A 414 -26.10 -2.04 2.48
N THR A 415 -26.48 -2.36 3.70
CA THR A 415 -27.08 -1.45 4.68
C THR A 415 -26.81 -1.98 6.09
N ALA A 416 -27.07 -1.17 7.10
CA ALA A 416 -27.04 -1.57 8.51
C ALA A 416 -28.20 -0.93 9.27
N THR A 417 -28.74 -1.68 10.23
CA THR A 417 -29.80 -1.20 11.12
C THR A 417 -29.16 -0.47 12.29
N ILE A 418 -29.50 0.80 12.44
CA ILE A 418 -29.12 1.64 13.58
C ILE A 418 -30.37 1.87 14.43
N ASP A 419 -30.25 1.64 15.73
CA ASP A 419 -31.37 1.64 16.67
C ASP A 419 -30.91 2.17 18.03
N ASP A 420 -31.53 3.24 18.48
CA ASP A 420 -31.31 3.88 19.78
C ASP A 420 -32.61 4.02 20.60
N ALA A 421 -33.69 3.36 20.18
CA ALA A 421 -35.02 3.60 20.74
C ALA A 421 -35.10 3.24 22.23
N ALA A 422 -34.54 2.09 22.62
CA ALA A 422 -34.52 1.64 24.01
C ALA A 422 -33.69 2.58 24.91
N LEU A 423 -32.54 3.07 24.41
CA LEU A 423 -31.72 4.04 25.11
C LEU A 423 -32.50 5.34 25.35
N ARG A 424 -33.20 5.85 24.33
CA ARG A 424 -34.00 7.08 24.43
C ARG A 424 -35.20 6.90 25.37
N ALA A 425 -35.85 5.74 25.34
CA ALA A 425 -36.96 5.41 26.25
C ALA A 425 -36.51 5.33 27.72
N ALA A 426 -35.27 4.90 27.97
CA ALA A 426 -34.66 4.85 29.30
C ALA A 426 -34.12 6.20 29.81
N GLY A 427 -34.51 7.32 29.19
CA GLY A 427 -34.06 8.67 29.57
C GLY A 427 -32.82 9.16 28.83
N GLY A 428 -32.31 8.40 27.85
CA GLY A 428 -31.29 8.84 26.90
C GLY A 428 -29.92 9.11 27.52
N GLN A 429 -29.65 8.62 28.73
CA GLN A 429 -28.40 8.86 29.44
C GLN A 429 -27.40 7.73 29.20
N ILE A 430 -26.17 8.08 28.86
CA ILE A 430 -25.04 7.14 28.71
C ILE A 430 -23.94 7.58 29.67
N THR A 431 -23.40 6.64 30.44
CA THR A 431 -22.28 6.88 31.36
C THR A 431 -21.13 5.93 31.03
N PRO A 432 -20.20 6.32 30.13
CA PRO A 432 -19.07 5.46 29.74
C PRO A 432 -18.12 5.15 30.89
N VAL A 433 -17.96 6.11 31.79
CA VAL A 433 -17.11 6.05 32.98
C VAL A 433 -17.72 6.93 34.06
N GLU A 434 -17.44 6.66 35.33
CA GLU A 434 -18.00 7.42 36.45
C GLU A 434 -17.77 8.93 36.25
N GLY A 435 -18.84 9.72 36.40
CA GLY A 435 -18.81 11.17 36.25
C GLY A 435 -18.82 11.70 34.80
N LEU A 436 -18.55 10.88 33.78
CA LEU A 436 -18.75 11.26 32.38
C LEU A 436 -20.14 10.81 31.91
N THR A 437 -21.02 11.76 31.61
CA THR A 437 -22.37 11.46 31.15
C THR A 437 -22.70 12.19 29.85
N PHE A 438 -23.20 11.45 28.87
CA PHE A 438 -23.81 11.98 27.65
C PHE A 438 -25.32 11.82 27.71
N LYS A 439 -26.04 12.70 26.99
CA LYS A 439 -27.51 12.67 26.90
C LYS A 439 -27.96 12.77 25.44
N THR A 440 -28.97 11.98 25.09
CA THR A 440 -29.73 12.07 23.84
C THR A 440 -31.19 12.40 24.17
N PRO A 441 -31.88 13.28 23.42
CA PRO A 441 -33.26 13.66 23.73
C PRO A 441 -34.21 12.46 23.61
N ALA A 442 -35.26 12.39 24.42
CA ALA A 442 -36.30 11.37 24.30
C ALA A 442 -37.23 11.62 23.09
N GLY A 443 -38.02 10.62 22.69
CA GLY A 443 -39.03 10.73 21.63
C GLY A 443 -38.47 10.59 20.21
N ASP A 444 -39.27 10.96 19.21
CA ASP A 444 -38.90 10.84 17.78
C ASP A 444 -38.36 12.16 17.19
N VAL A 445 -37.33 12.72 17.82
CA VAL A 445 -36.72 14.00 17.41
C VAL A 445 -35.27 13.82 16.94
N ASN A 446 -34.74 14.81 16.20
CA ASN A 446 -33.34 14.87 15.82
C ASN A 446 -32.43 14.77 17.05
N ASN A 447 -31.34 14.02 16.91
CA ASN A 447 -30.44 13.71 18.02
C ASN A 447 -28.97 13.59 17.62
N ILE A 448 -28.63 14.03 16.40
CA ILE A 448 -27.25 14.10 15.94
C ILE A 448 -27.05 15.33 15.05
N ALA A 449 -25.84 15.86 15.10
CA ALA A 449 -25.36 16.94 14.24
C ALA A 449 -24.40 16.34 13.20
N PHE A 450 -24.93 15.97 12.02
CA PHE A 450 -24.10 15.45 10.94
C PHE A 450 -23.36 16.57 10.22
N ALA A 451 -22.09 16.32 9.91
CA ALA A 451 -21.30 17.08 8.95
C ALA A 451 -20.85 16.12 7.84
N SER A 452 -20.97 16.51 6.58
CA SER A 452 -20.52 15.71 5.44
C SER A 452 -20.34 16.58 4.20
N LEU A 453 -19.51 16.12 3.26
CA LEU A 453 -19.37 16.75 1.94
C LEU A 453 -20.51 16.41 0.97
N TRP A 454 -21.54 15.69 1.42
CA TRP A 454 -22.76 15.48 0.65
C TRP A 454 -23.74 16.63 0.87
N ASP A 455 -24.45 17.02 -0.19
CA ASP A 455 -25.33 18.20 -0.20
C ASP A 455 -26.51 18.12 0.80
N ASN A 456 -26.76 16.94 1.38
CA ASN A 456 -27.81 16.75 2.36
C ASN A 456 -27.41 17.18 3.79
N TYR A 457 -26.15 17.56 4.03
CA TYR A 457 -25.65 18.09 5.29
C TYR A 457 -24.66 19.24 5.07
N PRO A 458 -24.43 20.11 6.07
CA PRO A 458 -23.34 21.07 5.99
C PRO A 458 -21.98 20.37 6.09
N ASP A 459 -20.95 20.96 5.46
CA ASP A 459 -19.57 20.47 5.58
C ASP A 459 -19.01 20.62 7.00
N GLU A 460 -19.56 21.55 7.79
CA GLU A 460 -19.16 21.85 9.17
C GLU A 460 -20.38 22.15 10.06
N VAL A 461 -20.36 21.65 11.29
CA VAL A 461 -21.27 22.06 12.36
C VAL A 461 -20.47 22.64 13.52
N SER A 462 -20.96 23.70 14.14
CA SER A 462 -20.27 24.41 15.24
C SER A 462 -21.19 24.66 16.43
N VAL A 463 -20.63 24.53 17.63
CA VAL A 463 -21.29 24.83 18.91
C VAL A 463 -20.46 25.82 19.72
N LYS A 464 -21.13 26.70 20.45
CA LYS A 464 -20.46 27.66 21.33
C LYS A 464 -19.96 26.94 22.58
N LEU A 465 -18.75 27.28 23.00
CA LEU A 465 -18.16 26.85 24.25
C LEU A 465 -17.90 28.08 25.13
N SER A 466 -17.81 27.84 26.43
CA SER A 466 -17.46 28.84 27.44
C SER A 466 -16.56 28.20 28.50
N GLY A 467 -16.02 29.01 29.40
CA GLY A 467 -15.18 28.53 30.49
C GLY A 467 -13.79 28.05 30.03
N LYS A 468 -13.19 27.19 30.83
CA LYS A 468 -11.86 26.58 30.59
C LYS A 468 -11.95 25.09 30.90
N ALA A 469 -11.26 24.28 30.11
CA ALA A 469 -11.20 22.84 30.33
C ALA A 469 -9.81 22.32 29.97
N LYS A 470 -9.39 21.23 30.62
CA LYS A 470 -8.17 20.48 30.26
C LYS A 470 -8.42 19.44 29.16
N ARG A 471 -9.69 19.11 28.91
CA ARG A 471 -10.10 18.05 27.99
C ARG A 471 -11.57 18.21 27.58
N ALA A 472 -11.88 17.91 26.32
CA ALA A 472 -13.24 17.69 25.84
C ALA A 472 -13.47 16.19 25.61
N TYR A 473 -14.68 15.72 25.90
CA TYR A 473 -15.14 14.37 25.56
C TYR A 473 -16.32 14.47 24.61
N LEU A 474 -16.33 13.66 23.56
CA LEU A 474 -17.33 13.69 22.51
C LEU A 474 -17.93 12.30 22.30
N LEU A 475 -19.26 12.20 22.30
CA LEU A 475 -19.97 11.04 21.79
C LEU A 475 -20.27 11.27 20.30
N MET A 476 -19.59 10.54 19.43
CA MET A 476 -19.64 10.74 17.99
C MET A 476 -20.01 9.46 17.26
N ALA A 477 -20.91 9.54 16.28
CA ALA A 477 -21.26 8.42 15.41
C ALA A 477 -21.17 8.85 13.95
N GLY A 478 -20.75 7.95 13.09
CA GLY A 478 -20.61 8.22 11.67
C GLY A 478 -20.16 6.99 10.90
N SER A 479 -19.97 7.13 9.60
CA SER A 479 -19.52 6.07 8.71
C SER A 479 -18.20 6.42 8.05
N THR A 480 -17.50 5.41 7.57
CA THR A 480 -16.33 5.52 6.69
C THR A 480 -16.31 4.32 5.75
N ASN A 481 -15.41 4.28 4.78
CA ASN A 481 -15.23 3.17 3.87
C ASN A 481 -13.75 2.76 3.75
N HIS A 482 -13.50 1.61 3.14
CA HIS A 482 -12.16 1.03 3.01
C HIS A 482 -11.21 1.91 2.18
N MET A 483 -11.69 2.67 1.19
CA MET A 483 -10.85 3.61 0.43
C MET A 483 -10.55 4.90 1.20
N GLN A 484 -11.26 5.17 2.29
CA GLN A 484 -11.03 6.32 3.15
C GLN A 484 -10.19 5.93 4.37
N SER A 485 -9.34 4.91 4.23
CA SER A 485 -8.56 4.35 5.34
C SER A 485 -7.18 4.94 5.47
N ARG A 486 -6.75 5.20 6.70
CA ARG A 486 -5.44 5.80 7.02
C ARG A 486 -5.25 7.17 6.37
N ILE A 487 -6.35 7.91 6.27
CA ILE A 487 -6.45 9.31 5.86
C ILE A 487 -7.47 10.01 6.76
N THR A 488 -7.34 11.33 6.90
CA THR A 488 -8.29 12.13 7.69
C THR A 488 -9.64 12.13 6.99
N ASN A 489 -10.69 11.71 7.70
CA ASN A 489 -12.08 11.70 7.24
C ASN A 489 -12.83 12.96 7.71
N GLY A 490 -12.35 13.59 8.78
CA GLY A 490 -12.91 14.81 9.35
C GLY A 490 -12.02 15.38 10.45
N THR A 491 -12.35 16.56 10.95
CA THR A 491 -11.63 17.20 12.05
C THR A 491 -12.60 17.72 13.10
N VAL A 492 -12.20 17.61 14.36
CA VAL A 492 -12.82 18.33 15.48
C VAL A 492 -11.85 19.44 15.89
N THR A 493 -12.32 20.69 15.82
CA THR A 493 -11.52 21.88 16.13
C THR A 493 -12.13 22.61 17.31
N VAL A 494 -11.37 22.75 18.39
CA VAL A 494 -11.71 23.68 19.49
C VAL A 494 -10.97 24.97 19.26
N THR A 495 -11.72 26.06 19.15
CA THR A 495 -11.19 27.42 19.04
C THR A 495 -11.26 28.11 20.40
N TYR A 496 -10.15 28.72 20.82
CA TYR A 496 -10.06 29.52 22.04
C TYR A 496 -10.43 30.98 21.76
N ALA A 497 -10.74 31.74 22.81
CA ALA A 497 -11.10 33.15 22.73
C ALA A 497 -9.97 34.03 22.15
N ASP A 498 -8.71 33.59 22.30
CA ASP A 498 -7.51 34.23 21.72
C ASP A 498 -7.29 33.90 20.24
N GLY A 499 -8.14 33.06 19.63
CA GLY A 499 -8.06 32.65 18.23
C GLY A 499 -7.16 31.44 17.95
N THR A 500 -6.44 30.92 18.95
CA THR A 500 -5.68 29.67 18.79
C THR A 500 -6.62 28.45 18.77
N THR A 501 -6.11 27.29 18.33
CA THR A 501 -6.92 26.07 18.20
C THR A 501 -6.26 24.82 18.80
N ALA A 502 -7.09 23.85 19.16
CA ALA A 502 -6.71 22.46 19.40
C ALA A 502 -7.52 21.55 18.46
N ASN A 503 -6.86 20.57 17.85
CA ASN A 503 -7.46 19.76 16.78
C ASN A 503 -7.38 18.27 17.09
N LEU A 504 -8.43 17.54 16.76
CA LEU A 504 -8.47 16.09 16.70
C LEU A 504 -8.83 15.67 15.27
N GLU A 505 -7.94 14.97 14.59
CA GLU A 505 -8.24 14.35 13.30
C GLU A 505 -9.08 13.09 13.53
N LEU A 506 -10.15 12.92 12.75
CA LEU A 506 -10.95 11.71 12.70
C LEU A 506 -10.38 10.82 11.60
N ARG A 507 -9.72 9.74 12.00
CA ARG A 507 -8.95 8.88 11.10
C ARG A 507 -9.16 7.42 11.47
N ASN A 508 -9.51 6.59 10.50
CA ASN A 508 -9.58 5.14 10.67
C ASN A 508 -8.24 4.47 10.32
N PRO A 509 -7.89 3.35 10.97
CA PRO A 509 -8.59 2.74 12.10
C PRO A 509 -8.27 3.38 13.45
N ASP A 510 -7.49 4.47 13.47
CA ASP A 510 -6.90 5.05 14.68
C ASP A 510 -7.96 5.44 15.73
N ASN A 511 -8.92 6.29 15.38
CA ASN A 511 -9.95 6.77 16.31
C ASN A 511 -11.36 6.92 15.69
N TRP A 512 -11.51 6.79 14.37
CA TRP A 512 -12.79 6.93 13.70
C TRP A 512 -13.34 5.59 13.26
N TRP A 513 -14.15 4.95 14.10
CA TRP A 513 -14.72 3.64 13.79
C TRP A 513 -16.17 3.80 13.31
N PRO A 514 -16.56 3.12 12.22
CA PRO A 514 -17.89 3.24 11.63
C PRO A 514 -18.96 2.75 12.61
N ILE A 515 -20.14 3.33 12.51
CA ILE A 515 -21.24 3.08 13.46
C ILE A 515 -21.73 1.63 13.42
N GLU A 516 -21.68 0.96 12.27
CA GLU A 516 -22.26 -0.37 12.12
C GLU A 516 -21.33 -1.53 12.52
N ARG A 517 -20.06 -1.26 12.84
CA ARG A 517 -19.08 -2.31 13.13
C ARG A 517 -17.87 -1.81 13.89
N ASP A 518 -17.21 -2.74 14.57
CA ASP A 518 -15.84 -2.61 15.01
C ASP A 518 -14.87 -3.20 13.98
N TYR A 519 -13.61 -2.79 14.04
CA TYR A 519 -12.56 -3.30 13.18
C TYR A 519 -12.03 -4.66 13.65
N PHE A 520 -11.84 -5.60 12.72
CA PHE A 520 -11.04 -6.81 12.98
C PHE A 520 -9.59 -6.42 13.12
N ILE A 521 -8.96 -6.72 14.25
CA ILE A 521 -7.57 -6.36 14.53
C ILE A 521 -6.70 -7.60 14.64
N ASP A 522 -5.52 -7.56 14.04
CA ASP A 522 -4.49 -8.60 14.19
C ASP A 522 -3.07 -8.01 14.31
N ASP A 523 -2.05 -8.89 14.35
CA ASP A 523 -0.63 -8.52 14.40
C ASP A 523 0.03 -8.43 13.01
N TYR A 524 -0.74 -8.62 11.94
CA TYR A 524 -0.26 -8.72 10.57
C TYR A 524 -0.87 -7.65 9.69
N GLN A 525 -2.00 -7.94 9.04
CA GLN A 525 -2.59 -7.09 8.02
C GLN A 525 -3.38 -5.93 8.63
N PHE A 526 -4.18 -6.20 9.67
CA PHE A 526 -5.14 -5.24 10.22
C PHE A 526 -4.66 -4.72 11.57
N ARG A 527 -3.47 -4.12 11.56
CA ARG A 527 -2.84 -3.62 12.77
C ARG A 527 -3.46 -2.28 13.18
N LEU A 528 -3.75 -2.18 14.47
CA LEU A 528 -4.06 -0.94 15.16
C LEU A 528 -2.98 -0.71 16.23
N CYS A 529 -2.39 0.48 16.23
CA CYS A 529 -1.37 0.86 17.21
C CYS A 529 -1.91 2.03 18.05
N GLY A 530 -1.83 1.93 19.37
CA GLY A 530 -2.24 3.02 20.26
C GLY A 530 -3.63 2.84 20.87
N GLU A 531 -4.27 3.96 21.19
CA GLU A 531 -5.54 3.99 21.89
C GLU A 531 -6.71 3.77 20.93
N ALA A 532 -7.48 2.71 21.14
CA ALA A 532 -8.73 2.48 20.42
C ALA A 532 -9.87 3.29 21.06
N PRO A 533 -10.84 3.79 20.29
CA PRO A 533 -11.95 4.56 20.85
C PRO A 533 -12.84 3.69 21.74
N VAL A 534 -13.32 4.24 22.86
CA VAL A 534 -14.40 3.61 23.65
C VAL A 534 -15.66 3.59 22.80
N ARG A 535 -16.41 2.49 22.87
CA ARG A 535 -17.57 2.20 22.03
C ARG A 535 -18.83 2.13 22.89
N VAL A 536 -19.93 2.72 22.42
CA VAL A 536 -21.24 2.67 23.10
C VAL A 536 -22.28 2.13 22.14
N ASP A 537 -22.78 0.93 22.42
CA ASP A 537 -23.85 0.29 21.64
C ASP A 537 -25.15 1.07 21.81
N LEU A 538 -25.66 1.65 20.73
CA LEU A 538 -26.80 2.58 20.78
C LEU A 538 -28.09 1.90 21.23
N LYS A 539 -28.26 0.63 20.86
CA LYS A 539 -29.45 -0.16 21.18
C LYS A 539 -29.56 -0.51 22.66
N THR A 540 -28.42 -0.67 23.34
CA THR A 540 -28.37 -1.21 24.71
C THR A 540 -27.79 -0.24 25.73
N GLY A 541 -27.10 0.81 25.28
CA GLY A 541 -26.28 1.68 26.13
C GLY A 541 -25.00 1.02 26.64
N LYS A 542 -24.69 -0.21 26.20
CA LYS A 542 -23.52 -0.96 26.69
C LYS A 542 -22.22 -0.31 26.22
N VAL A 543 -21.30 -0.15 27.17
CA VAL A 543 -19.97 0.42 26.95
C VAL A 543 -18.96 -0.69 26.69
N TRP A 544 -18.09 -0.48 25.72
CA TRP A 544 -17.01 -1.39 25.36
C TRP A 544 -15.69 -0.63 25.23
N GLU A 545 -14.64 -1.24 25.74
CA GLU A 545 -13.28 -0.68 25.71
C GLU A 545 -12.38 -1.61 24.90
N PRO A 546 -12.15 -1.33 23.60
CA PRO A 546 -11.25 -2.15 22.82
C PRO A 546 -9.83 -2.07 23.38
N GLY A 547 -9.17 -3.22 23.51
CA GLY A 547 -7.82 -3.35 24.05
C GLY A 547 -7.07 -4.52 23.43
N ALA A 548 -6.05 -5.04 24.13
CA ALA A 548 -5.27 -6.19 23.65
C ALA A 548 -6.14 -7.43 23.36
N ASP A 549 -7.17 -7.67 24.18
CA ASP A 549 -8.09 -8.80 24.05
C ASP A 549 -9.12 -8.64 22.92
N SER A 550 -9.09 -7.50 22.19
CA SER A 550 -9.92 -7.31 21.01
C SER A 550 -9.34 -7.93 19.75
N LYS A 551 -8.07 -8.37 19.76
CA LYS A 551 -7.45 -9.03 18.61
C LYS A 551 -8.21 -10.30 18.22
N GLY A 552 -8.48 -10.46 16.93
CA GLY A 552 -9.18 -11.62 16.39
C GLY A 552 -10.69 -11.67 16.65
N ARG A 553 -11.28 -10.67 17.35
CA ARG A 553 -12.73 -10.64 17.60
C ARG A 553 -13.51 -10.35 16.32
N ARG A 554 -14.47 -11.21 16.02
CA ARG A 554 -15.37 -11.11 14.84
C ARG A 554 -16.82 -10.83 15.19
N ASP A 555 -17.21 -11.05 16.44
CA ASP A 555 -18.57 -10.88 16.96
C ASP A 555 -19.06 -9.43 16.87
N ARG A 556 -18.13 -8.46 16.78
CA ARG A 556 -18.44 -7.03 16.66
C ARG A 556 -18.18 -6.45 15.26
N GLU A 557 -17.82 -7.26 14.26
CA GLU A 557 -17.74 -6.80 12.86
C GLU A 557 -19.11 -6.48 12.24
N LYS A 558 -20.20 -6.81 12.95
CA LYS A 558 -21.58 -6.37 12.68
C LYS A 558 -22.27 -6.09 14.01
N ILE A 559 -22.64 -4.83 14.26
CA ILE A 559 -23.26 -4.42 15.52
C ILE A 559 -24.74 -4.15 15.27
N ASP A 560 -25.61 -4.97 15.88
CA ASP A 560 -27.05 -4.75 15.85
C ASP A 560 -27.42 -3.45 16.58
N GLY A 561 -28.00 -2.49 15.85
CA GLY A 561 -28.33 -1.15 16.33
C GLY A 561 -27.17 -0.15 16.32
N GLY A 562 -25.96 -0.59 15.96
CA GLY A 562 -24.78 0.25 15.84
C GLY A 562 -24.14 0.69 17.18
N SER A 563 -22.96 1.30 17.07
CA SER A 563 -22.15 1.78 18.18
C SER A 563 -21.51 3.13 17.87
N ALA A 564 -21.63 4.08 18.81
CA ALA A 564 -20.92 5.35 18.76
C ALA A 564 -19.50 5.25 19.33
N ASN A 565 -18.64 6.20 18.95
CA ASN A 565 -17.31 6.43 19.50
C ASN A 565 -17.41 7.43 20.67
N VAL A 566 -16.68 7.19 21.75
CA VAL A 566 -16.37 8.22 22.74
C VAL A 566 -14.92 8.64 22.53
N LEU A 567 -14.74 9.86 22.06
CA LEU A 567 -13.44 10.46 21.74
C LEU A 567 -13.07 11.52 22.77
N SER A 568 -11.78 11.80 22.89
CA SER A 568 -11.27 12.88 23.76
C SER A 568 -10.28 13.75 23.01
N LEU A 569 -10.30 15.05 23.31
CA LEU A 569 -9.33 16.04 22.83
C LEU A 569 -8.74 16.77 24.04
N ASP A 570 -7.42 16.71 24.19
CA ASP A 570 -6.70 17.47 25.20
C ASP A 570 -6.73 18.97 24.87
N LEU A 571 -6.97 19.78 25.89
CA LEU A 571 -7.15 21.22 25.78
C LEU A 571 -6.19 21.97 26.72
N ASP A 572 -5.91 23.22 26.39
CA ASP A 572 -5.12 24.10 27.24
C ASP A 572 -6.00 24.65 28.37
N PRO A 573 -5.78 24.22 29.64
CA PRO A 573 -6.62 24.64 30.76
C PRO A 573 -6.46 26.11 31.13
N THR A 574 -5.43 26.79 30.59
CA THR A 574 -5.20 28.21 30.85
C THR A 574 -6.02 29.11 29.95
N LYS A 575 -6.52 28.59 28.82
CA LYS A 575 -7.22 29.34 27.78
C LYS A 575 -8.74 29.25 27.91
N THR A 576 -9.41 30.35 27.59
CA THR A 576 -10.87 30.42 27.54
C THR A 576 -11.38 29.82 26.24
N LEU A 577 -12.34 28.91 26.32
CA LEU A 577 -12.98 28.27 25.17
C LEU A 577 -13.93 29.25 24.47
N LYS A 578 -14.08 29.11 23.14
CA LYS A 578 -15.01 29.91 22.32
C LYS A 578 -15.99 29.03 21.55
N SER A 579 -15.49 28.01 20.87
CA SER A 579 -16.33 27.13 20.04
C SER A 579 -15.68 25.78 19.80
N LEU A 580 -16.49 24.81 19.42
CA LEU A 580 -16.06 23.54 18.87
C LEU A 580 -16.74 23.35 17.51
N SER A 581 -15.98 23.05 16.47
CA SER A 581 -16.50 22.66 15.17
C SER A 581 -16.14 21.22 14.81
N VAL A 582 -17.04 20.55 14.10
CA VAL A 582 -16.83 19.24 13.48
C VAL A 582 -16.98 19.44 11.98
N LYS A 583 -15.92 19.11 11.22
CA LYS A 583 -15.84 19.35 9.78
C LYS A 583 -15.49 18.07 9.03
N ALA A 584 -16.21 17.78 7.95
CA ALA A 584 -15.82 16.74 6.99
C ALA A 584 -14.74 17.28 6.03
N VAL A 585 -13.81 16.41 5.61
CA VAL A 585 -12.69 16.81 4.72
C VAL A 585 -12.59 15.93 3.49
#